data_AF-A0A0F9L8A5-F1
#
_entry.id   AF-A0A0F9L8A5-F1
#
_cell.length_a   1.000
_cell.length_b   1.000
_cell.length_c   1.000
_cell.angle_alpha   90.00
_cell.angle_beta   90.00
_cell.angle_gamma   90.00
#
_symmetry.space_group_name_H-M   'P 1'
#
loop_
_entity.id
_entity.type
_entity.pdbx_description
1 polymer ?
#
loop_
_entity_poly.entity_id
_entity_poly.type
_entity_poly.pdbx_seq_one_letter_code
_entity_poly.pdbx_strand_id
1 'polypeptide(L)'
;MEDYSKYYDLNSYLFNEVSRKYQEQGYIYAFDFFCIIIWKANRAKTNIFKKITKIAKSYDLNKICEEITVNLYDIKANEEKLRYLIEHWQFGIPMASAILSVLFPDDFTVYDVRVCQILKKHGNLINKTNIEGIITGYFEYVKDVIDKIPKKKTLREKDVFLWGESFFLELTQDIKDGFTRLEKSKLETKKV
;
A
#
# COMPACT_ATOMS: atom_id res chain seq x y z
N MET A 1 -21.74 11.87 -19.96
CA MET A 1 -21.57 10.43 -19.69
C MET A 1 -20.26 10.30 -18.94
N GLU A 2 -20.21 9.52 -17.86
CA GLU A 2 -18.97 9.30 -17.12
C GLU A 2 -18.05 8.38 -17.93
N ASP A 3 -16.77 8.75 -18.06
CA ASP A 3 -15.79 7.94 -18.76
C ASP A 3 -15.28 6.84 -17.83
N TYR A 4 -15.79 5.62 -18.02
CA TYR A 4 -15.38 4.45 -17.22
C TYR A 4 -14.01 3.89 -17.64
N SER A 5 -13.44 4.32 -18.77
CA SER A 5 -12.14 3.80 -19.24
C SER A 5 -11.00 4.13 -18.29
N LYS A 6 -11.12 5.22 -17.53
CA LYS A 6 -10.16 5.62 -16.48
C LYS A 6 -9.96 4.55 -15.40
N TYR A 7 -10.95 3.71 -15.15
CA TYR A 7 -10.86 2.63 -14.15
C TYR A 7 -10.11 1.39 -14.65
N TYR A 8 -9.81 1.29 -15.95
CA TYR A 8 -9.00 0.20 -16.49
C TYR A 8 -7.55 0.29 -15.98
N ASP A 9 -6.97 1.49 -16.00
CA ASP A 9 -5.70 1.78 -15.34
C ASP A 9 -5.94 2.48 -13.99
N LEU A 10 -6.26 1.65 -12.99
CA LEU A 10 -6.45 2.14 -11.63
C LEU A 10 -5.21 2.87 -11.09
N ASN A 11 -3.99 2.55 -11.55
CA ASN A 11 -2.81 3.28 -11.10
C ASN A 11 -2.88 4.74 -11.56
N SER A 12 -3.17 4.98 -12.84
CA SER A 12 -3.33 6.35 -13.34
C SER A 12 -4.51 7.07 -12.69
N TYR A 13 -5.66 6.42 -12.52
CA TYR A 13 -6.80 7.00 -11.80
C TYR A 13 -6.43 7.46 -10.38
N LEU A 14 -5.78 6.59 -9.60
CA LEU A 14 -5.45 6.88 -8.21
C LEU A 14 -4.45 8.02 -8.06
N PHE A 15 -3.36 8.00 -8.83
CA PHE A 15 -2.29 8.98 -8.68
C PHE A 15 -2.53 10.30 -9.42
N ASN A 16 -3.44 10.35 -10.41
CA ASN A 16 -3.74 11.59 -11.15
C ASN A 16 -5.07 12.24 -10.76
N GLU A 17 -6.11 11.46 -10.45
CA GLU A 17 -7.44 12.00 -10.10
C GLU A 17 -7.69 11.96 -8.60
N VAL A 18 -7.56 10.79 -7.96
CA VAL A 18 -7.88 10.65 -6.53
C VAL A 18 -6.92 11.44 -5.66
N SER A 19 -5.61 11.36 -5.94
CA SER A 19 -4.59 12.14 -5.22
C SER A 19 -4.86 13.64 -5.34
N ARG A 20 -5.11 14.15 -6.55
CA ARG A 20 -5.44 15.57 -6.77
C ARG A 20 -6.69 15.99 -6.00
N LYS A 21 -7.78 15.22 -6.12
CA LYS A 21 -9.03 15.48 -5.40
C LYS A 21 -8.79 15.58 -3.90
N TYR A 22 -8.04 14.63 -3.34
CA TYR A 22 -7.70 14.65 -1.91
C TYR A 22 -6.89 15.89 -1.51
N GLN A 23 -5.91 16.28 -2.31
CA GLN A 23 -5.10 17.48 -2.05
C GLN A 23 -5.92 18.78 -2.13
N GLU A 24 -6.94 18.84 -2.99
CA GLU A 24 -7.79 20.01 -3.16
C GLU A 24 -8.83 20.18 -2.04
N GLN A 25 -9.43 19.08 -1.56
CA GLN A 25 -10.57 19.15 -0.62
C GLN A 25 -10.31 18.54 0.76
N GLY A 26 -9.23 17.77 0.93
CA GLY A 26 -8.82 17.16 2.20
C GLY A 26 -9.49 15.83 2.56
N TYR A 27 -10.31 15.25 1.69
CA TYR A 27 -10.99 13.98 1.95
C TYR A 27 -11.38 13.26 0.66
N ILE A 28 -11.70 11.97 0.76
CA ILE A 28 -12.31 11.17 -0.31
C ILE A 28 -13.43 10.29 0.21
N TYR A 29 -14.36 9.93 -0.67
CA TYR A 29 -15.49 9.07 -0.33
C TYR A 29 -15.20 7.59 -0.56
N ALA A 30 -16.16 6.73 -0.19
CA ALA A 30 -15.98 5.28 -0.19
C ALA A 30 -15.53 4.73 -1.54
N PHE A 31 -16.05 5.25 -2.66
CA PHE A 31 -15.68 4.78 -3.99
C PHE A 31 -14.17 4.88 -4.23
N ASP A 32 -13.61 6.08 -4.08
CA ASP A 32 -12.18 6.35 -4.27
C ASP A 32 -11.32 5.56 -3.26
N PHE A 33 -11.76 5.53 -2.00
CA PHE A 33 -11.06 4.81 -0.95
C PHE A 33 -10.96 3.31 -1.28
N PHE A 34 -12.06 2.68 -1.70
CA PHE A 34 -12.06 1.28 -2.07
C PHE A 34 -11.35 0.99 -3.40
N CYS A 35 -11.25 1.96 -4.33
CA CYS A 35 -10.34 1.84 -5.47
C CYS A 35 -8.88 1.64 -5.01
N ILE A 36 -8.43 2.37 -3.98
CA ILE A 36 -7.08 2.17 -3.40
C ILE A 36 -6.93 0.77 -2.81
N ILE A 37 -7.91 0.32 -2.03
CA ILE A 37 -7.90 -1.03 -1.42
C ILE A 37 -7.85 -2.11 -2.50
N ILE A 38 -8.64 -1.97 -3.56
CA ILE A 38 -8.72 -2.94 -4.67
C ILE A 38 -7.41 -2.97 -5.44
N TRP A 39 -6.87 -1.80 -5.78
CA TRP A 39 -5.58 -1.66 -6.44
C TRP A 39 -4.45 -2.31 -5.63
N LYS A 40 -4.42 -2.12 -4.31
CA LYS A 40 -3.40 -2.75 -3.46
C LYS A 40 -3.60 -4.26 -3.30
N ALA A 41 -4.84 -4.68 -3.04
CA ALA A 41 -5.22 -6.07 -2.85
C ALA A 41 -6.75 -6.24 -2.87
N ASN A 42 -7.33 -6.51 -4.04
CA ASN A 42 -8.78 -6.77 -4.22
C ASN A 42 -9.35 -7.84 -3.25
N ARG A 43 -8.54 -8.83 -2.86
CA ARG A 43 -8.93 -9.84 -1.85
C ARG A 43 -9.20 -9.26 -0.45
N ALA A 44 -8.65 -8.09 -0.12
CA ALA A 44 -8.78 -7.47 1.19
C ALA A 44 -10.06 -6.62 1.33
N LYS A 45 -10.76 -6.25 0.24
CA LYS A 45 -11.89 -5.30 0.28
C LYS A 45 -12.95 -5.65 1.33
N THR A 46 -13.38 -6.91 1.38
CA THR A 46 -14.43 -7.35 2.31
C THR A 46 -13.95 -7.33 3.76
N ASN A 47 -12.67 -7.63 4.00
CA ASN A 47 -12.09 -7.59 5.34
C ASN A 47 -11.91 -6.14 5.82
N ILE A 48 -11.50 -5.24 4.93
CA ILE A 48 -11.42 -3.80 5.23
C ILE A 48 -12.82 -3.24 5.53
N PHE A 49 -13.81 -3.53 4.68
CA PHE A 49 -15.21 -3.15 4.92
C PHE A 49 -15.69 -3.59 6.32
N LYS A 50 -15.55 -4.88 6.66
CA LYS A 50 -15.95 -5.41 7.97
C LYS A 50 -15.19 -4.74 9.13
N LYS A 51 -13.91 -4.42 8.92
CA LYS A 51 -13.06 -3.81 9.94
C LYS A 51 -13.49 -2.38 10.24
N ILE A 52 -13.57 -1.52 9.22
CA ILE A 52 -13.86 -0.09 9.42
C ILE A 52 -15.28 0.13 9.94
N THR A 53 -16.26 -0.66 9.47
CA THR A 53 -17.64 -0.60 9.95
C THR A 53 -17.78 -1.04 11.41
N LYS A 54 -17.01 -2.06 11.82
CA LYS A 54 -16.95 -2.49 13.22
C LYS A 54 -16.33 -1.42 14.13
N ILE A 55 -15.23 -0.80 13.70
CA ILE A 55 -14.54 0.26 14.47
C ILE A 55 -15.44 1.49 14.59
N ALA A 56 -16.00 1.96 13.49
CA ALA A 56 -16.86 3.15 13.44
C ALA A 56 -18.28 2.90 14.00
N LYS A 57 -18.65 1.63 14.26
CA LYS A 57 -20.01 1.23 14.66
C LYS A 57 -21.10 1.77 13.72
N SER A 58 -20.80 1.81 12.43
CA SER A 58 -21.64 2.38 11.37
C SER A 58 -21.48 1.58 10.07
N TYR A 59 -22.49 1.62 9.20
CA TYR A 59 -22.47 1.08 7.85
C TYR A 59 -22.42 2.16 6.76
N ASP A 60 -22.42 3.44 7.14
CA ASP A 60 -22.28 4.57 6.20
C ASP A 60 -20.82 4.71 5.76
N LEU A 61 -20.47 4.01 4.69
CA LEU A 61 -19.09 3.98 4.20
C LEU A 61 -18.59 5.32 3.73
N ASN A 62 -19.44 6.20 3.20
CA ASN A 62 -19.00 7.52 2.75
C ASN A 62 -18.52 8.34 3.94
N LYS A 63 -19.30 8.37 5.04
CA LYS A 63 -18.89 9.06 6.27
C LYS A 63 -17.66 8.45 6.90
N ILE A 64 -17.54 7.12 6.93
CA ILE A 64 -16.38 6.45 7.52
C ILE A 64 -15.11 6.77 6.74
N CYS A 65 -15.15 6.68 5.40
CA CYS A 65 -13.99 6.97 4.56
C CYS A 65 -13.63 8.46 4.57
N GLU A 66 -14.64 9.34 4.61
CA GLU A 66 -14.44 10.78 4.80
C GLU A 66 -13.78 11.05 6.16
N GLU A 67 -14.28 10.48 7.25
CA GLU A 67 -13.69 10.61 8.59
C GLU A 67 -12.22 10.17 8.63
N ILE A 68 -11.90 8.99 8.05
CA ILE A 68 -10.51 8.50 7.96
C ILE A 68 -9.63 9.56 7.28
N THR A 69 -10.11 10.12 6.17
CA THR A 69 -9.29 10.92 5.27
C THR A 69 -9.19 12.38 5.69
N VAL A 70 -10.24 12.97 6.26
CA VAL A 70 -10.19 14.28 6.94
C VAL A 70 -9.16 14.26 8.07
N ASN A 71 -9.22 13.25 8.95
CA ASN A 71 -8.27 13.15 10.06
C ASN A 71 -6.82 13.03 9.56
N LEU A 72 -6.60 12.25 8.49
CA LEU A 72 -5.28 12.15 7.87
C LEU A 72 -4.78 13.49 7.31
N TYR A 73 -5.67 14.29 6.72
CA TYR A 73 -5.33 15.60 6.16
C TYR A 73 -4.92 16.60 7.25
N ASP A 74 -5.58 16.54 8.40
CA ASP A 74 -5.30 17.42 9.54
C ASP A 74 -3.99 17.06 10.27
N ILE A 75 -3.61 15.78 10.31
CA ILE A 75 -2.36 15.31 10.93
C ILE A 75 -1.14 15.84 10.15
N LYS A 76 -0.28 16.62 10.82
CA LYS A 76 0.92 17.22 10.20
C LYS A 76 2.08 16.25 10.05
N ALA A 77 2.48 15.55 11.11
CA ALA A 77 3.62 14.63 11.06
C ALA A 77 3.29 13.35 10.27
N ASN A 78 4.21 12.88 9.44
CA ASN A 78 4.00 11.70 8.59
C ASN A 78 3.96 10.41 9.42
N GLU A 79 4.75 10.35 10.48
CA GLU A 79 4.77 9.30 11.49
C GLU A 79 3.38 9.10 12.11
N GLU A 80 2.71 10.21 12.44
CA GLU A 80 1.38 10.19 13.05
C GLU A 80 0.29 9.79 12.06
N LYS A 81 0.43 10.12 10.77
CA LYS A 81 -0.49 9.62 9.72
C LYS A 81 -0.44 8.09 9.63
N LEU A 82 0.77 7.53 9.65
CA LEU A 82 0.97 6.08 9.63
C LEU A 82 0.45 5.44 10.93
N ARG A 83 0.78 6.03 12.07
CA ARG A 83 0.30 5.59 13.39
C ARG A 83 -1.22 5.53 13.43
N TYR A 84 -1.90 6.58 12.97
CA TYR A 84 -3.35 6.66 12.93
C TYR A 84 -3.97 5.48 12.16
N LEU A 85 -3.45 5.15 10.99
CA LEU A 85 -3.97 4.01 10.22
C LEU A 85 -3.70 2.65 10.88
N ILE A 86 -2.57 2.50 11.56
CA ILE A 86 -2.17 1.23 12.18
C ILE A 86 -2.85 1.01 13.52
N GLU A 87 -2.88 2.01 14.41
CA GLU A 87 -3.41 1.84 15.76
C GLU A 87 -4.92 2.07 15.81
N HIS A 88 -5.41 3.15 15.20
CA HIS A 88 -6.83 3.52 15.28
C HIS A 88 -7.67 2.67 14.33
N TRP A 89 -7.26 2.59 13.05
CA TRP A 89 -7.98 1.82 12.02
C TRP A 89 -7.51 0.37 11.88
N GLN A 90 -6.49 -0.04 12.63
CA GLN A 90 -5.99 -1.41 12.68
C GLN A 90 -5.56 -1.95 11.31
N PHE A 91 -5.08 -1.11 10.41
CA PHE A 91 -4.57 -1.55 9.12
C PHE A 91 -3.17 -2.13 9.26
N GLY A 92 -2.88 -3.18 8.49
CA GLY A 92 -1.50 -3.66 8.36
C GLY A 92 -0.67 -2.68 7.53
N ILE A 93 0.63 -2.64 7.79
CA ILE A 93 1.60 -1.74 7.10
C ILE A 93 1.43 -1.75 5.57
N PRO A 94 1.28 -2.89 4.88
CA PRO A 94 1.11 -2.89 3.42
C PRO A 94 -0.13 -2.14 2.93
N MET A 95 -1.21 -2.11 3.73
CA MET A 95 -2.44 -1.42 3.37
C MET A 95 -2.38 0.06 3.79
N ALA A 96 -1.91 0.34 5.01
CA ALA A 96 -1.75 1.69 5.51
C ALA A 96 -0.83 2.52 4.59
N SER A 97 0.34 1.98 4.24
CA SER A 97 1.27 2.63 3.31
C SER A 97 0.70 2.81 1.91
N ALA A 98 -0.16 1.90 1.44
CA ALA A 98 -0.80 2.02 0.13
C ALA A 98 -1.83 3.17 0.08
N ILE A 99 -2.63 3.31 1.15
CA ILE A 99 -3.52 4.46 1.33
C ILE A 99 -2.70 5.75 1.34
N LEU A 100 -1.68 5.82 2.19
CA LEU A 100 -0.85 7.03 2.31
C LEU A 100 -0.05 7.35 1.05
N SER A 101 0.38 6.36 0.27
CA SER A 101 1.08 6.61 -1.01
C SER A 101 0.19 7.29 -2.03
N VAL A 102 -1.12 7.02 -2.04
CA VAL A 102 -2.05 7.70 -2.95
C VAL A 102 -2.39 9.09 -2.42
N LEU A 103 -2.64 9.21 -1.11
CA LEU A 103 -3.06 10.47 -0.50
C LEU A 103 -1.90 11.48 -0.35
N PHE A 104 -0.68 11.00 -0.13
CA PHE A 104 0.53 11.79 0.13
C PHE A 104 1.72 11.23 -0.68
N PRO A 105 1.69 11.33 -2.02
CA PRO A 105 2.60 10.61 -2.92
C PRO A 105 4.06 11.06 -2.85
N ASP A 106 4.33 12.24 -2.29
CA ASP A 106 5.69 12.77 -2.13
C ASP A 106 6.37 12.29 -0.84
N ASP A 107 5.57 11.85 0.13
CA ASP A 107 6.02 11.47 1.47
C ASP A 107 6.03 9.96 1.71
N PHE A 108 5.16 9.22 1.01
CA PHE A 108 4.94 7.80 1.22
C PHE A 108 5.15 6.96 -0.05
N THR A 109 5.64 5.74 0.17
CA THR A 109 5.67 4.69 -0.85
C THR A 109 5.05 3.40 -0.31
N VAL A 110 4.57 2.53 -1.20
CA VAL A 110 3.91 1.29 -0.82
C VAL A 110 4.92 0.36 -0.17
N TYR A 111 4.64 -0.10 1.04
CA TYR A 111 5.40 -1.20 1.63
C TYR A 111 4.97 -2.51 0.96
N ASP A 112 5.81 -3.04 0.07
CA ASP A 112 5.61 -4.31 -0.63
C ASP A 112 6.74 -5.30 -0.31
N VAL A 113 6.36 -6.54 0.01
CA VAL A 113 7.30 -7.60 0.39
C VAL A 113 8.27 -7.96 -0.74
N ARG A 114 7.88 -7.77 -2.00
CA ARG A 114 8.77 -7.97 -3.16
C ARG A 114 9.86 -6.91 -3.21
N VAL A 115 9.51 -5.66 -2.93
CA VAL A 115 10.50 -4.59 -2.82
C VAL A 115 11.43 -4.84 -1.62
N CYS A 116 10.91 -5.36 -0.50
CA CYS A 116 11.73 -5.79 0.63
C CYS A 116 12.75 -6.87 0.22
N GLN A 117 12.38 -7.81 -0.66
CA GLN A 117 13.30 -8.84 -1.19
C GLN A 117 14.41 -8.22 -2.05
N ILE A 118 14.08 -7.23 -2.89
CA ILE A 118 15.07 -6.50 -3.71
C ILE A 118 16.05 -5.71 -2.82
N LEU A 119 15.53 -5.05 -1.78
CA LEU A 119 16.34 -4.33 -0.80
C LEU A 119 17.10 -5.26 0.14
N LYS A 120 16.71 -6.54 0.22
CA LYS A 120 17.21 -7.55 1.18
C LYS A 120 17.11 -7.08 2.65
N LYS A 121 16.08 -6.30 2.95
CA LYS A 121 15.84 -5.64 4.25
C LYS A 121 14.34 -5.53 4.51
N HIS A 122 13.95 -5.10 5.71
CA HIS A 122 12.59 -4.66 6.08
C HIS A 122 11.48 -5.71 6.04
N GLY A 123 11.72 -6.93 5.53
CA GLY A 123 10.70 -7.98 5.43
C GLY A 123 10.11 -8.45 6.77
N ASN A 124 10.78 -8.17 7.88
CA ASN A 124 10.31 -8.50 9.23
C ASN A 124 9.37 -7.46 9.85
N LEU A 125 9.15 -6.29 9.21
CA LEU A 125 8.29 -5.24 9.77
C LEU A 125 6.85 -5.71 9.96
N ILE A 126 6.36 -6.60 9.08
CA ILE A 126 5.02 -7.19 9.21
C ILE A 126 4.84 -8.04 10.48
N ASN A 127 5.94 -8.50 11.09
CA ASN A 127 5.93 -9.35 12.28
C ASN A 127 6.15 -8.53 13.56
N LYS A 128 6.46 -7.24 13.47
CA LYS A 128 6.66 -6.38 14.64
C LYS A 128 5.30 -6.05 15.27
N THR A 129 5.27 -6.04 16.61
CA THR A 129 4.09 -5.64 17.40
C THR A 129 4.27 -4.27 18.06
N ASN A 130 5.52 -3.80 18.20
CA ASN A 130 5.82 -2.47 18.73
C ASN A 130 5.61 -1.41 17.65
N ILE A 131 4.71 -0.46 17.91
CA ILE A 131 4.34 0.61 16.96
C ILE A 131 5.52 1.52 16.58
N GLU A 132 6.35 1.95 17.53
CA GLU A 132 7.52 2.79 17.23
C GLU A 132 8.49 2.05 16.31
N GLY A 133 8.71 0.76 16.59
CA GLY A 133 9.57 -0.09 15.76
C GLY A 133 9.01 -0.35 14.36
N ILE A 134 7.69 -0.27 14.19
CA ILE A 134 7.00 -0.33 12.90
C ILE A 134 7.17 0.99 12.14
N ILE A 135 6.88 2.12 12.79
CA ILE A 135 6.95 3.45 12.19
C ILE A 135 8.39 3.76 11.75
N THR A 136 9.35 3.66 12.67
CA THR A 136 10.77 3.90 12.36
C THR A 136 11.24 2.99 11.21
N GLY A 137 10.90 1.70 11.28
CA GLY A 137 11.28 0.77 10.22
C GLY A 137 10.64 1.07 8.87
N TYR A 138 9.41 1.59 8.85
CA TYR A 138 8.78 2.03 7.61
C TYR A 138 9.51 3.24 7.00
N PHE A 139 9.89 4.25 7.80
CA PHE A 139 10.64 5.39 7.25
C PHE A 139 12.08 5.05 6.87
N GLU A 140 12.71 4.07 7.54
CA GLU A 140 13.97 3.47 7.06
C GLU A 140 13.78 2.78 5.70
N TYR A 141 12.65 2.08 5.50
CA TYR A 141 12.29 1.49 4.21
C TYR A 141 12.10 2.57 3.14
N VAL A 142 11.39 3.66 3.43
CA VAL A 142 11.23 4.79 2.49
C VAL A 142 12.59 5.37 2.09
N LYS A 143 13.49 5.57 3.06
CA LYS A 143 14.86 6.03 2.80
C LYS A 143 15.63 5.08 1.90
N ASP A 144 15.62 3.78 2.19
CA ASP A 144 16.31 2.77 1.37
C ASP A 144 15.73 2.72 -0.08
N VAL A 145 14.42 2.96 -0.27
CA VAL A 145 13.81 3.09 -1.61
C VAL A 145 14.35 4.32 -2.36
N ILE A 146 14.47 5.47 -1.67
CA ILE A 146 15.05 6.70 -2.24
C ILE A 146 16.51 6.46 -2.65
N ASP A 147 17.31 5.92 -1.73
CA ASP A 147 18.75 5.73 -1.91
C ASP A 147 19.06 4.69 -3.01
N LYS A 148 18.21 3.66 -3.15
CA LYS A 148 18.39 2.62 -4.17
C LYS A 148 18.19 3.15 -5.59
N ILE A 149 17.24 4.07 -5.81
CA ILE A 149 16.85 4.57 -7.14
C ILE A 149 16.90 6.11 -7.18
N PRO A 150 18.08 6.73 -7.14
CA PRO A 150 18.20 8.19 -7.05
C PRO A 150 17.79 8.93 -8.33
N LYS A 151 17.77 8.23 -9.48
CA LYS A 151 17.51 8.86 -10.80
C LYS A 151 16.02 9.13 -11.08
N LYS A 152 15.10 8.45 -10.39
CA LYS A 152 13.65 8.66 -10.57
C LYS A 152 13.18 9.82 -9.71
N LYS A 153 12.22 10.61 -10.20
CA LYS A 153 11.81 11.85 -9.55
C LYS A 153 10.92 11.56 -8.36
N THR A 154 9.81 10.85 -8.56
CA THR A 154 8.82 10.63 -7.50
C THR A 154 9.11 9.35 -6.71
N LEU A 155 8.52 9.21 -5.51
CA LEU A 155 8.55 7.95 -4.77
C LEU A 155 7.80 6.84 -5.54
N ARG A 156 6.70 7.21 -6.20
CA ARG A 156 5.91 6.26 -7.00
C ARG A 156 6.70 5.66 -8.16
N GLU A 157 7.49 6.47 -8.87
CA GLU A 157 8.35 5.98 -9.95
C GLU A 157 9.43 5.02 -9.45
N LYS A 158 9.97 5.26 -8.24
CA LYS A 158 10.95 4.38 -7.61
C LYS A 158 10.32 3.05 -7.22
N ASP A 159 9.14 3.09 -6.62
CA ASP A 159 8.37 1.89 -6.24
C ASP A 159 8.02 1.03 -7.45
N VAL A 160 7.46 1.63 -8.51
CA VAL A 160 7.14 0.94 -9.77
C VAL A 160 8.38 0.30 -10.38
N PHE A 161 9.52 0.99 -10.34
CA PHE A 161 10.78 0.45 -10.85
C PHE A 161 11.24 -0.78 -10.05
N LEU A 162 11.29 -0.68 -8.72
CA LEU A 162 11.74 -1.78 -7.85
C LEU A 162 10.81 -3.00 -7.95
N TRP A 163 9.51 -2.74 -8.04
CA TRP A 163 8.52 -3.77 -8.30
C TRP A 163 8.77 -4.47 -9.64
N GLY A 164 8.99 -3.68 -10.70
CA GLY A 164 9.27 -4.20 -12.05
C GLY A 164 10.56 -5.00 -12.11
N GLU A 165 11.60 -4.55 -11.42
CA GLU A 165 12.85 -5.29 -11.25
C GLU A 165 12.61 -6.64 -10.55
N SER A 166 11.85 -6.66 -9.46
CA SER A 166 11.47 -7.89 -8.77
C SER A 166 10.73 -8.86 -9.68
N PHE A 167 9.71 -8.36 -10.40
CA PHE A 167 8.93 -9.18 -11.34
C PHE A 167 9.80 -9.76 -12.45
N PHE A 168 10.67 -8.95 -13.05
CA PHE A 168 11.57 -9.38 -14.12
C PHE A 168 12.51 -10.49 -13.66
N LEU A 169 13.14 -10.32 -12.49
CA LEU A 169 14.06 -11.31 -11.92
C LEU A 169 13.35 -12.62 -11.59
N GLU A 170 12.18 -12.56 -10.95
CA GLU A 170 11.39 -13.73 -10.58
C GLU A 170 10.94 -14.50 -11.83
N LEU A 171 10.33 -13.81 -12.81
CA LEU A 171 9.87 -14.45 -14.04
C LEU A 171 11.02 -15.04 -14.86
N THR A 172 12.16 -14.35 -14.94
CA THR A 172 13.34 -14.87 -15.64
C THR A 172 13.84 -16.17 -14.99
N GLN A 173 13.81 -16.23 -13.66
CA GLN A 173 14.20 -17.43 -12.94
C GLN A 173 13.19 -18.56 -13.11
N ASP A 174 11.89 -18.26 -13.02
CA ASP A 174 10.84 -19.25 -13.22
C ASP A 174 10.87 -19.84 -14.63
N ILE A 175 11.13 -19.03 -15.66
CA ILE A 175 11.31 -19.52 -17.04
C ILE A 175 12.51 -20.46 -17.13
N LYS A 176 13.65 -20.12 -16.51
CA LYS A 176 14.84 -20.98 -16.47
C LYS A 176 14.58 -22.30 -15.76
N ASP A 177 13.80 -22.26 -14.68
CA ASP A 177 13.47 -23.43 -13.87
C ASP A 177 12.26 -24.22 -14.43
N GLY A 178 11.72 -23.84 -15.60
CA GLY A 178 10.55 -24.47 -16.20
C GLY A 178 9.29 -24.40 -15.33
N PHE A 179 9.16 -23.36 -14.51
CA PHE A 179 8.09 -23.16 -13.53
C PHE A 179 7.97 -24.24 -12.45
N THR A 180 9.01 -25.06 -12.25
CA THR A 180 9.01 -26.19 -11.28
C THR A 180 9.07 -25.78 -9.81
N ARG A 181 9.33 -24.50 -9.51
CA ARG A 181 9.38 -23.94 -8.15
C ARG A 181 8.05 -24.08 -7.39
N LEU A 182 6.93 -24.07 -8.12
CA LEU A 182 5.58 -24.28 -7.57
C LEU A 182 5.33 -25.72 -7.10
N GLU A 183 6.10 -26.69 -7.59
CA GLU A 183 5.94 -28.10 -7.22
C GLU A 183 6.69 -28.43 -5.93
N LYS A 184 7.90 -27.89 -5.74
CA LYS A 184 8.74 -28.15 -4.56
C LYS A 184 8.17 -27.54 -3.27
N SER A 185 7.64 -26.31 -3.32
CA SER A 185 7.05 -25.66 -2.14
C SER A 185 5.80 -26.37 -1.60
N LYS A 186 5.01 -27.03 -2.48
CA LYS A 186 3.85 -27.87 -2.11
C LYS A 186 4.27 -29.22 -1.50
N LEU A 187 5.43 -29.75 -1.86
CA LEU A 187 5.98 -30.99 -1.30
C LEU A 187 6.57 -30.76 0.10
N GLU A 188 7.14 -29.59 0.37
CA GLU A 188 7.68 -29.23 1.69
C GLU A 188 6.58 -28.90 2.71
N THR A 189 5.46 -28.31 2.29
CA THR A 189 4.30 -28.06 3.19
C THR A 189 3.48 -29.30 3.54
N LYS A 190 3.66 -30.43 2.82
CA LYS A 190 3.01 -31.71 3.14
C LYS A 190 3.83 -32.59 4.10
N LYS A 191 5.00 -32.14 4.54
CA LYS A 191 5.88 -32.87 5.47
C LYS A 191 5.76 -32.43 6.94
N VAL A 192 4.71 -31.69 7.30
CA VAL A 192 4.38 -31.31 8.68
C VAL A 192 3.05 -31.92 9.08
#